data_AF-A0A0L0UJF3-F1
#
_entry.id   AF-A0A0L0UJF3-F1
#
_cell.length_a   1.000
_cell.length_b   1.000
_cell.length_c   1.000
_cell.angle_alpha   90.00
_cell.angle_beta   90.00
_cell.angle_gamma   90.00
#
_symmetry.space_group_name_H-M   'P 1'
#
loop_
_entity.id
_entity.type
_entity.pdbx_description
1 polymer ?
#
loop_
_entity_poly.entity_id
_entity_poly.type
_entity_poly.pdbx_seq_one_letter_code
_entity_poly.pdbx_strand_id
1 'polypeptide(L)'
;MIPPLLLDVQLHHYVLDACAATGSKTAQLVESLHHLNPGLILEGLMIVNDSDYKHSHLLVHQSLCRLPSPSTVITNHDASRFPTLSISR
;
A
#
# COMPACT_ATOMS: atom_id res chain seq x y z
N MET A 1 -8.19 8.12 13.68
CA MET A 1 -7.25 7.83 12.58
C MET A 1 -5.83 8.06 13.07
N ILE A 2 -4.96 7.04 13.10
CA ILE A 2 -3.52 7.22 13.35
C ILE A 2 -2.89 7.74 12.04
N PRO A 3 -2.16 8.88 12.06
CA PRO A 3 -1.42 9.36 10.89
C PRO A 3 -0.35 8.34 10.46
N PRO A 4 -0.13 8.10 9.16
CA PRO A 4 0.90 7.16 8.71
C PRO A 4 2.31 7.50 9.21
N LEU A 5 2.56 8.77 9.53
CA LEU A 5 3.77 9.25 10.19
C LEU A 5 4.07 8.54 11.53
N LEU A 6 3.05 8.04 12.23
CA LEU A 6 3.22 7.30 13.49
C LEU A 6 3.48 5.80 13.29
N LEU A 7 3.39 5.28 12.06
CA LEU A 7 3.66 3.86 11.76
C LEU A 7 5.14 3.59 11.46
N ASP A 8 5.94 4.63 11.20
CA ASP A 8 7.39 4.55 10.90
C ASP A 8 7.75 3.40 9.94
N VAL A 9 7.05 3.38 8.79
CA VAL A 9 7.24 2.34 7.78
C VAL A 9 8.58 2.55 7.07
N GLN A 10 9.36 1.48 6.98
CA GLN A 10 10.70 1.45 6.36
C GLN A 10 10.70 0.62 5.08
N LEU A 11 11.74 0.78 4.25
CA LEU A 11 11.78 0.20 2.90
C LEU A 11 11.65 -1.33 2.82
N HIS A 12 12.07 -2.02 3.88
CA HIS A 12 12.10 -3.49 3.96
C HIS A 12 10.86 -4.07 4.65
N HIS A 13 9.91 -3.24 5.08
CA HIS A 13 8.70 -3.69 5.76
C HIS A 13 7.69 -4.29 4.77
N TYR A 14 6.96 -5.29 5.26
CA TYR A 14 5.77 -5.82 4.60
C TYR A 14 4.56 -5.17 5.25
N VAL A 15 3.77 -4.42 4.47
CA VAL A 15 2.67 -3.60 4.98
C VAL A 15 1.37 -4.02 4.32
N LEU A 16 0.31 -4.19 5.12
CA LEU A 16 -1.05 -4.42 4.67
C LEU A 16 -1.94 -3.25 5.08
N ASP A 17 -2.45 -2.50 4.11
CA ASP A 17 -3.53 -1.55 4.27
C ASP A 17 -4.85 -2.24 3.91
N ALA A 18 -5.57 -2.74 4.91
CA ALA A 18 -6.70 -3.65 4.69
C ALA A 18 -7.99 -2.96 4.17
N CYS A 19 -8.12 -1.64 4.34
CA CYS A 19 -9.31 -0.86 4.00
C CYS A 19 -8.93 0.52 3.44
N ALA A 20 -8.48 0.56 2.18
CA ALA A 20 -7.87 1.73 1.57
C ALA A 20 -8.87 2.74 0.95
N ALA A 21 -10.17 2.67 1.27
CA ALA A 21 -11.35 3.29 0.64
C ALA A 21 -11.27 4.78 0.26
N THR A 22 -10.29 5.49 0.80
CA THR A 22 -9.84 6.79 0.32
C THR A 22 -8.32 6.79 0.42
N GLY A 23 -7.61 6.55 -0.68
CA GLY A 23 -6.16 6.27 -0.73
C GLY A 23 -5.23 7.38 -0.24
N SER A 24 -5.69 8.35 0.54
CA SER A 24 -4.88 9.43 1.11
C SER A 24 -3.80 8.90 2.05
N LYS A 25 -4.11 7.89 2.88
CA LYS A 25 -3.11 7.24 3.76
C LYS A 25 -2.11 6.41 2.98
N THR A 26 -2.63 5.63 2.04
CA THR A 26 -1.85 4.78 1.15
C THR A 26 -0.90 5.62 0.31
N ALA A 27 -1.41 6.71 -0.29
CA ALA A 27 -0.62 7.67 -1.07
C ALA A 27 0.44 8.34 -0.20
N GLN A 28 0.08 8.82 1.01
CA GLN A 28 1.05 9.40 1.95
C GLN A 28 2.18 8.42 2.31
N LEU A 29 1.87 7.12 2.48
CA LEU A 29 2.88 6.09 2.73
C LEU A 29 3.81 5.90 1.54
N VAL A 30 3.24 5.72 0.34
CA VAL A 30 4.01 5.54 -0.89
C VAL A 30 4.88 6.77 -1.16
N GLU A 31 4.32 7.98 -1.02
CA GLU A 31 5.04 9.25 -1.14
C GLU A 31 6.17 9.35 -0.13
N SER A 32 5.92 9.06 1.15
CA SER A 32 6.96 9.15 2.19
C SER A 32 8.11 8.18 1.91
N LEU A 33 7.79 6.94 1.52
CA LEU A 33 8.79 5.91 1.21
C LEU A 33 9.63 6.28 -0.02
N HIS A 34 9.00 6.78 -1.10
CA HIS A 34 9.68 7.16 -2.33
C HIS A 34 10.44 8.49 -2.21
N HIS A 35 9.87 9.49 -1.52
CA HIS A 35 10.48 10.80 -1.35
C HIS A 35 11.77 10.74 -0.53
N LEU A 36 11.79 9.89 0.51
CA LEU A 36 12.99 9.66 1.31
C LEU A 36 14.05 8.82 0.58
N ASN A 37 13.67 8.10 -0.49
CA ASN A 37 14.53 7.12 -1.16
C ASN A 37 14.41 7.16 -2.69
N PRO A 38 14.70 8.31 -3.33
CA PRO A 38 14.54 8.47 -4.76
C PRO A 38 15.44 7.50 -5.54
N GLY A 39 14.82 6.70 -6.43
CA GLY A 39 15.52 5.75 -7.28
C GLY A 39 15.83 4.38 -6.64
N LEU A 40 15.47 4.18 -5.37
CA LEU A 40 15.56 2.88 -4.72
C LEU A 40 14.26 2.08 -4.90
N ILE A 41 14.42 0.78 -5.13
CA ILE A 41 13.32 -0.18 -5.14
C ILE A 41 13.08 -0.62 -3.69
N LEU A 42 11.84 -0.63 -3.23
CA LEU A 42 11.50 -1.18 -1.91
C LEU A 42 11.82 -2.69 -1.92
N GLU A 43 12.63 -3.12 -0.96
CA GLU A 43 12.86 -4.55 -0.69
C GLU A 43 11.61 -5.22 -0.09
N GLY A 44 10.78 -4.44 0.58
CA GLY A 44 9.51 -4.86 1.13
C GLY A 44 8.37 -4.90 0.11
N LEU A 45 7.16 -5.08 0.63
CA LEU A 45 5.93 -5.16 -0.17
C LEU A 45 4.82 -4.39 0.52
N MET A 46 4.10 -3.56 -0.24
CA MET A 46 2.88 -2.92 0.22
C MET A 46 1.67 -3.57 -0.44
N ILE A 47 0.76 -4.13 0.36
CA ILE A 47 -0.52 -4.67 -0.10
C ILE A 47 -1.61 -3.70 0.31
N VAL A 48 -2.38 -3.26 -0.67
CA VAL A 48 -3.47 -2.30 -0.51
C VAL A 48 -4.76 -2.98 -0.89
N ASN A 49 -5.63 -3.16 0.08
CA ASN A 49 -6.89 -3.86 -0.08
C ASN A 49 -8.07 -2.89 0.05
N ASP A 50 -9.07 -3.05 -0.81
CA ASP A 50 -10.39 -2.49 -0.59
C ASP A 50 -11.47 -3.50 -0.99
N SER A 51 -12.53 -3.64 -0.20
CA SER A 51 -13.62 -4.55 -0.54
C SER A 51 -14.51 -4.01 -1.67
N ASP A 52 -14.56 -2.70 -1.86
CA ASP A 52 -15.31 -2.06 -2.95
C ASP A 52 -14.46 -2.04 -4.23
N TYR A 53 -15.03 -2.60 -5.29
CA TYR A 53 -14.38 -2.72 -6.58
C TYR A 53 -14.07 -1.35 -7.22
N LYS A 54 -14.97 -0.37 -7.08
CA LYS A 54 -14.77 0.97 -7.65
C LYS A 54 -13.65 1.69 -6.93
N HIS A 55 -13.57 1.56 -5.60
CA HIS A 55 -12.46 2.12 -4.83
C HIS A 55 -11.13 1.45 -5.17
N SER A 56 -11.11 0.11 -5.30
CA SER A 56 -9.92 -0.63 -5.75
C SER A 56 -9.41 -0.15 -7.11
N HIS A 57 -10.33 0.10 -8.06
CA HIS A 57 -10.00 0.62 -9.39
C HIS A 57 -9.48 2.07 -9.34
N LEU A 58 -10.03 2.91 -8.46
CA LEU A 58 -9.51 4.26 -8.23
C LEU A 58 -8.12 4.22 -7.62
N LEU A 59 -7.84 3.28 -6.72
CA LEU A 59 -6.51 3.07 -6.16
C LEU A 59 -5.50 2.72 -7.25
N VAL A 60 -5.82 1.82 -8.18
CA VAL A 60 -4.96 1.53 -9.34
C VAL A 60 -4.59 2.81 -10.08
N HIS A 61 -5.57 3.66 -10.40
CA HIS A 61 -5.29 4.93 -11.09
C HIS A 61 -4.55 5.95 -10.23
N GLN A 62 -4.80 6.00 -8.92
CA GLN A 62 -4.21 7.01 -8.05
C GLN A 62 -2.80 6.64 -7.60
N SER A 63 -2.56 5.39 -7.21
CA SER A 63 -1.25 4.94 -6.73
C SER A 63 -0.34 4.57 -7.89
N LEU A 64 -0.76 3.72 -8.83
CA LEU A 64 0.14 3.23 -9.89
C LEU A 64 0.39 4.26 -11.00
N CYS A 65 -0.59 5.13 -11.34
CA CYS A 65 -0.35 6.11 -12.40
C CYS A 65 0.32 7.41 -11.93
N ARG A 66 0.22 7.77 -10.64
CA ARG A 66 0.87 9.00 -10.13
C ARG A 66 2.25 8.72 -9.53
N LEU A 67 2.42 7.58 -8.86
CA LEU A 67 3.64 7.17 -8.18
C LEU A 67 3.86 5.67 -8.41
N PRO A 68 4.29 5.29 -9.63
CA PRO A 68 4.51 3.89 -9.95
C PRO A 68 5.58 3.29 -9.03
N SER A 69 5.12 2.49 -8.07
CA SER A 69 5.97 1.75 -7.15
C SER A 69 5.96 0.27 -7.57
N PRO A 70 7.10 -0.32 -7.95
CA PRO A 70 7.16 -1.71 -8.39
C PRO A 70 6.83 -2.72 -7.28
N SER A 71 6.78 -2.27 -6.03
CA SER A 71 6.59 -3.10 -4.83
C SER A 71 5.23 -2.87 -4.15
N THR A 72 4.21 -2.52 -4.94
CA THR A 72 2.83 -2.34 -4.48
C THR A 72 1.87 -3.31 -5.17
N VAL A 73 1.02 -3.96 -4.39
CA VAL A 73 -0.04 -4.87 -4.86
C VAL A 73 -1.38 -4.34 -4.42
N ILE A 74 -2.35 -4.31 -5.33
CA ILE A 74 -3.72 -3.89 -5.04
C ILE A 74 -4.63 -5.11 -5.11
N THR A 75 -5.45 -5.31 -4.09
CA THR A 75 -6.38 -6.43 -3.99
C THR A 75 -7.81 -5.94 -3.75
N ASN A 76 -8.78 -6.73 -4.20
CA ASN A 76 -10.19 -6.50 -3.91
C ASN A 76 -10.77 -7.67 -3.10
N HIS A 77 -10.66 -7.59 -1.78
CA HIS A 77 -11.17 -8.62 -0.87
C HIS A 77 -11.88 -8.01 0.33
N ASP A 78 -12.84 -8.76 0.86
CA ASP A 78 -13.37 -8.52 2.19
C ASP A 78 -12.25 -8.70 3.22
N ALA A 79 -11.89 -7.63 3.93
CA ALA A 79 -10.81 -7.61 4.89
C ALA A 79 -10.98 -8.64 6.03
N SER A 80 -12.23 -8.99 6.38
CA SER A 80 -12.51 -10.01 7.41
C SER A 80 -12.16 -11.43 6.96
N ARG A 81 -12.03 -11.64 5.65
CA ARG A 81 -11.73 -12.92 5.00
C ARG A 81 -10.45 -12.86 4.17
N PHE A 82 -9.57 -11.90 4.48
CA PHE A 82 -8.31 -11.74 3.78
C PHE A 82 -7.45 -13.00 3.96
N PRO A 83 -6.83 -13.53 2.89
CA PRO A 83 -6.08 -14.78 2.98
C PRO A 83 -4.87 -14.64 3.90
N THR A 84 -4.47 -15.76 4.51
CA THR A 84 -3.22 -15.82 5.26
C THR A 84 -2.04 -15.60 4.32
N LEU A 85 -1.20 -14.63 4.65
CA LEU A 85 0.03 -14.34 3.92
C LEU A 85 1.21 -15.02 4.62
N SER A 86 1.98 -15.81 3.86
CA SER A 86 3.25 -16.39 4.33
C SER A 86 4.41 -15.70 3.63
N ILE A 87 5.35 -15.17 4.42
CA ILE A 87 6.57 -14.55 3.91
C ILE A 87 7.71 -15.54 4.17
N SER A 88 8.26 -16.14 3.10
CA SER A 88 9.50 -16.91 3.20
C SER A 88 10.68 -15.95 3.05
N ARG A 89 11.53 -15.86 4.08
CA ARG A 89 12.84 -15.20 3.99
C ARG A 89 13.85 -16.11 3.33
#